data_AF-A0A143B594-F1
#
_entry.id   AF-A0A143B594-F1
#
_cell.length_a   1.000
_cell.length_b   1.000
_cell.length_c   1.000
_cell.angle_alpha   90.00
_cell.angle_beta   90.00
_cell.angle_gamma   90.00
#
_symmetry.space_group_name_H-M   'P 1'
#
loop_
_entity.id
_entity.type
_entity.pdbx_description
1 polymer ?
#
loop_
_entity_poly.entity_id
_entity_poly.type
_entity_poly.pdbx_seq_one_letter_code
_entity_poly.pdbx_strand_id
1 'polypeptide(L)'
;MKKSLLPILLFTATLVGGSFLPLAANAAQPGNERRQGEGRDQRQERMAEILGLSAEQQASIAALIEAERAANAPLRERLRANREQMHQAVTAETFDESAVRALAASQVADRTELLVSHARAQHLSGPRPSRVKKSDNEKGFPSRSLTCD
;
A
#
# COMPACT_ATOMS: atom_id res chain seq x y z
N MET A 1 -63.52 2.17 6.37
CA MET A 1 -64.24 3.25 7.07
C MET A 1 -63.33 3.72 8.21
N LYS A 2 -62.74 4.93 8.13
CA LYS A 2 -63.19 6.15 8.86
C LYS A 2 -63.20 5.90 10.39
N LYS A 3 -62.52 6.61 11.30
CA LYS A 3 -61.75 7.86 11.32
C LYS A 3 -60.95 7.89 12.65
N SER A 4 -59.86 8.64 12.61
CA SER A 4 -59.02 9.20 13.68
C SER A 4 -59.68 9.76 14.94
N LEU A 5 -59.00 9.64 16.09
CA LEU A 5 -59.00 10.61 17.20
C LEU A 5 -57.60 10.75 17.85
N LEU A 6 -57.05 11.96 17.72
CA LEU A 6 -55.90 12.65 18.34
C LEU A 6 -56.30 13.20 19.76
N PRO A 7 -55.52 14.03 20.52
CA PRO A 7 -54.11 14.02 21.00
C PRO A 7 -53.98 14.66 22.45
N ILE A 8 -52.83 15.29 22.79
CA ILE A 8 -52.51 16.24 23.93
C ILE A 8 -51.71 15.54 25.07
N LEU A 9 -50.51 15.95 25.56
CA LEU A 9 -49.77 17.21 25.82
C LEU A 9 -48.25 16.92 25.54
N LEU A 10 -47.41 17.68 24.83
CA LEU A 10 -47.07 19.11 24.81
C LEU A 10 -46.46 19.64 26.12
N PHE A 11 -45.13 19.47 26.28
CA PHE A 11 -44.30 20.45 27.00
C PHE A 11 -43.22 20.98 26.03
N THR A 12 -43.36 22.27 25.77
CA THR A 12 -42.59 23.14 24.90
C THR A 12 -41.31 23.68 25.55
N ALA A 13 -40.32 23.97 24.70
CA ALA A 13 -39.47 25.18 24.72
C ALA A 13 -38.41 25.25 25.85
N THR A 14 -37.16 25.68 25.68
CA THR A 14 -36.48 26.60 24.74
C THR A 14 -34.98 26.49 25.12
N LEU A 15 -34.03 26.22 24.22
CA LEU A 15 -33.37 27.16 23.29
C LEU A 15 -32.52 28.23 23.99
N VAL A 16 -31.21 27.95 24.17
CA VAL A 16 -30.01 28.84 24.10
C VAL A 16 -28.81 27.88 24.16
N GLY A 17 -27.76 27.86 23.33
CA GLY A 17 -27.26 28.74 22.28
C GLY A 17 -25.77 28.38 22.10
N GLY A 18 -25.23 28.50 20.89
CA GLY A 18 -23.77 28.47 20.69
C GLY A 18 -23.25 27.64 19.51
N SER A 19 -23.48 28.13 18.30
CA SER A 19 -22.47 28.16 17.23
C SER A 19 -21.78 26.85 16.81
N PHE A 20 -22.48 26.00 16.07
CA PHE A 20 -21.83 25.10 15.11
C PHE A 20 -21.42 25.90 13.86
N LEU A 21 -20.23 26.49 13.89
CA LEU A 21 -19.49 26.84 12.68
C LEU A 21 -18.46 25.72 12.46
N PRO A 22 -18.64 24.80 11.50
CA PRO A 22 -17.50 24.12 10.93
C PRO A 22 -16.69 25.19 10.18
N LEU A 23 -15.73 25.77 10.90
CA LEU A 23 -14.68 26.61 10.38
C LEU A 23 -13.99 25.85 9.25
N ALA A 24 -14.04 26.49 8.08
CA ALA A 24 -13.17 26.32 6.93
C ALA A 24 -12.92 24.87 6.50
N ALA A 25 -13.48 24.56 5.33
CA ALA A 25 -12.87 23.73 4.32
C ALA A 25 -11.34 23.71 4.51
N ASN A 26 -10.85 22.63 5.12
CA ASN A 26 -9.46 22.27 4.99
C ASN A 26 -9.31 22.05 3.50
N ALA A 27 -8.67 23.03 2.86
CA ALA A 27 -8.29 22.97 1.48
C ALA A 27 -7.80 21.56 1.24
N ALA A 28 -8.48 20.84 0.34
CA ALA A 28 -7.89 19.71 -0.32
C ALA A 28 -6.57 20.25 -0.84
N GLN A 29 -5.50 20.00 -0.08
CA GLN A 29 -4.16 20.22 -0.52
C GLN A 29 -4.10 19.38 -1.79
N PRO A 30 -3.86 19.95 -2.98
CA PRO A 30 -3.58 19.14 -4.15
C PRO A 30 -2.21 18.51 -3.91
N GLY A 31 -2.20 17.50 -3.05
CA GLY A 31 -1.06 16.75 -2.61
C GLY A 31 -0.65 15.82 -3.72
N ASN A 32 0.00 16.37 -4.74
CA ASN A 32 1.01 15.67 -5.52
C ASN A 32 0.58 14.30 -6.08
N GLU A 33 -0.67 14.18 -6.57
CA GLU A 33 -1.16 12.95 -7.22
C GLU A 33 -0.47 12.65 -8.56
N ARG A 34 0.34 13.58 -9.09
CA ARG A 34 0.98 13.44 -10.41
C ARG A 34 2.35 12.78 -10.43
N ARG A 35 2.93 12.39 -9.29
CA ARG A 35 4.30 11.81 -9.25
C ARG A 35 4.40 10.32 -8.92
N GLN A 36 3.29 9.62 -8.70
CA GLN A 36 3.33 8.17 -8.42
C GLN A 36 3.29 7.27 -9.67
N GLY A 37 2.88 7.79 -10.83
CA GLY A 37 2.82 7.06 -12.11
C GLY A 37 4.14 7.01 -12.85
N GLU A 38 4.71 8.19 -13.18
CA GLU A 38 5.88 8.31 -14.07
C GLU A 38 7.11 7.50 -13.61
N GLY A 39 7.31 7.36 -12.30
CA GLY A 39 8.45 6.61 -11.76
C GLY A 39 8.30 5.08 -11.83
N ARG A 40 7.09 4.56 -12.02
CA ARG A 40 6.81 3.12 -12.16
C ARG A 40 6.95 2.67 -13.60
N ASP A 41 6.39 3.45 -14.51
CA ASP A 41 6.41 3.16 -15.94
C ASP A 41 7.86 3.13 -16.45
N GLN A 42 8.66 4.14 -16.08
CA GLN A 42 10.09 4.14 -16.40
C GLN A 42 10.88 2.97 -15.77
N ARG A 43 10.43 2.39 -14.65
CA ARG A 43 11.09 1.20 -14.06
C ARG A 43 10.69 -0.07 -14.80
N GLN A 44 9.43 -0.16 -15.24
CA GLN A 44 8.96 -1.29 -16.03
C GLN A 44 9.62 -1.32 -17.41
N GLU A 45 9.69 -0.17 -18.10
CA GLU A 45 10.38 -0.04 -19.39
C GLU A 45 11.85 -0.45 -19.28
N ARG A 46 12.58 0.09 -18.29
CA ARG A 46 13.98 -0.30 -18.03
C ARG A 46 14.13 -1.78 -17.71
N MET A 47 13.22 -2.37 -16.94
CA MET A 47 13.28 -3.81 -16.67
C MET A 47 12.98 -4.63 -17.92
N ALA A 48 12.08 -4.18 -18.77
CA ALA A 48 11.71 -4.92 -19.97
C ALA A 48 12.83 -4.91 -21.01
N GLU A 49 13.56 -3.79 -21.13
CA GLU A 49 14.79 -3.69 -21.93
C GLU A 49 15.89 -4.61 -21.38
N ILE A 50 16.12 -4.62 -20.06
CA ILE A 50 17.13 -5.48 -19.41
C ILE A 50 16.79 -6.97 -19.55
N LEU A 51 15.51 -7.33 -19.54
CA LEU A 51 15.03 -8.72 -19.58
C LEU A 51 14.75 -9.22 -21.01
N GLY A 52 14.85 -8.36 -22.03
CA GLY A 52 14.58 -8.72 -23.43
C GLY A 52 13.14 -9.18 -23.67
N LEU A 53 12.17 -8.63 -22.93
CA LEU A 53 10.77 -9.04 -23.00
C LEU A 53 10.12 -8.51 -24.29
N SER A 54 9.43 -9.38 -25.04
CA SER A 54 8.63 -8.95 -26.19
C SER A 54 7.48 -8.04 -25.73
N ALA A 55 6.95 -7.22 -26.65
CA ALA A 55 5.81 -6.35 -26.35
C ALA A 55 4.58 -7.15 -25.84
N GLU A 56 4.36 -8.35 -26.38
CA GLU A 56 3.29 -9.27 -25.97
C GLU A 56 3.53 -9.83 -24.55
N GLN A 57 4.78 -10.12 -24.19
CA GLN A 57 5.15 -10.54 -22.84
C GLN A 57 5.02 -9.39 -21.83
N GLN A 58 5.37 -8.17 -22.22
CA GLN A 58 5.17 -6.99 -21.35
C GLN A 58 3.69 -6.74 -21.08
N ALA A 59 2.84 -6.80 -22.11
CA ALA A 59 1.40 -6.61 -21.97
C ALA A 59 0.74 -7.67 -21.07
N SER A 60 1.12 -8.94 -21.23
CA SER A 60 0.61 -10.03 -20.39
C SER A 60 1.06 -9.92 -18.93
N ILE A 61 2.32 -9.55 -18.68
CA ILE A 61 2.83 -9.30 -17.31
C ILE A 61 2.11 -8.09 -16.68
N ALA A 62 1.91 -7.00 -17.43
CA ALA A 62 1.20 -5.83 -16.93
C ALA A 62 -0.25 -6.18 -16.52
N ALA A 63 -0.96 -6.93 -17.36
CA ALA A 63 -2.31 -7.40 -17.06
C ALA A 63 -2.34 -8.30 -15.80
N LEU A 64 -1.37 -9.21 -15.66
CA LEU A 64 -1.22 -10.05 -14.47
C LEU A 64 -1.01 -9.20 -13.21
N ILE A 65 -0.12 -8.20 -13.27
CA ILE A 65 0.19 -7.31 -12.12
C ILE A 65 -1.05 -6.50 -11.71
N GLU A 66 -1.80 -5.94 -12.66
CA GLU A 66 -2.99 -5.16 -12.32
C GLU A 66 -4.12 -6.05 -11.76
N ALA A 67 -4.31 -7.26 -12.31
CA ALA A 67 -5.25 -8.23 -11.75
C ALA A 67 -4.88 -8.62 -10.31
N GLU A 68 -3.60 -8.87 -10.05
CA GLU A 68 -3.10 -9.23 -8.71
C GLU A 68 -3.21 -8.05 -7.73
N ARG A 69 -2.95 -6.83 -8.20
CA ARG A 69 -3.17 -5.61 -7.41
C ARG A 69 -4.63 -5.45 -7.02
N ALA A 70 -5.55 -5.61 -7.96
CA ALA A 70 -6.99 -5.49 -7.70
C ALA A 70 -7.46 -6.56 -6.70
N ALA A 71 -7.05 -7.82 -6.91
CA ALA A 71 -7.39 -8.92 -6.00
C ALA A 71 -6.83 -8.71 -4.59
N ASN A 72 -5.63 -8.15 -4.46
CA ASN A 72 -4.96 -7.94 -3.19
C ASN A 72 -5.26 -6.57 -2.53
N ALA A 73 -5.99 -5.67 -3.20
CA ALA A 73 -6.36 -4.35 -2.66
C ALA A 73 -6.99 -4.41 -1.26
N PRO A 74 -8.01 -5.26 -0.98
CA PRO A 74 -8.61 -5.32 0.36
C PRO A 74 -7.62 -5.80 1.43
N LEU A 75 -6.76 -6.76 1.11
CA LEU A 75 -5.70 -7.22 2.03
C LEU A 75 -4.73 -6.09 2.38
N ARG A 76 -4.37 -5.26 1.40
CA ARG A 76 -3.48 -4.11 1.61
C ARG A 76 -4.11 -3.03 2.48
N GLU A 77 -5.40 -2.78 2.31
CA GLU A 77 -6.14 -1.84 3.17
C GLU A 77 -6.23 -2.36 4.61
N ARG A 78 -6.50 -3.66 4.81
CA ARG A 78 -6.48 -4.25 6.16
C ARG A 78 -5.11 -4.12 6.83
N LEU A 79 -4.02 -4.39 6.11
CA LEU A 79 -2.66 -4.20 6.63
C LEU A 79 -2.32 -2.73 6.91
N ARG A 80 -2.88 -1.80 6.14
CA ARG A 80 -2.73 -0.36 6.39
C ARG A 80 -3.44 0.04 7.67
N ALA A 81 -4.71 -0.34 7.83
CA ALA A 81 -5.47 -0.09 9.04
C ALA A 81 -4.81 -0.72 10.27
N ASN A 82 -4.34 -1.96 10.16
CA ASN A 82 -3.63 -2.65 11.23
C ASN A 82 -2.32 -1.93 11.63
N ARG A 83 -1.54 -1.40 10.66
CA ARG A 83 -0.35 -0.59 10.96
C ARG A 83 -0.69 0.69 11.72
N GLU A 84 -1.78 1.35 11.33
CA GLU A 84 -2.24 2.56 12.02
C GLU A 84 -2.67 2.24 13.46
N GLN A 85 -3.45 1.17 13.65
CA GLN A 85 -3.85 0.71 14.99
C GLN A 85 -2.64 0.31 15.85
N MET A 86 -1.65 -0.37 15.25
CA MET A 86 -0.40 -0.73 15.94
C MET A 86 0.36 0.52 16.38
N HIS A 87 0.47 1.53 15.49
CA HIS A 87 1.10 2.80 15.82
C HIS A 87 0.38 3.47 17.00
N GLN A 88 -0.94 3.57 16.94
CA GLN A 88 -1.76 4.14 18.00
C GLN A 88 -1.58 3.42 19.33
N ALA A 89 -1.57 2.07 19.34
CA ALA A 89 -1.38 1.26 20.54
C ALA A 89 0.01 1.45 21.18
N VAL A 90 1.04 1.68 20.36
CA VAL A 90 2.41 1.92 20.84
C VAL A 90 2.60 3.36 21.33
N THR A 91 1.90 4.33 20.75
CA THR A 91 1.99 5.74 21.15
C THR A 91 0.97 6.17 22.22
N ALA A 92 0.13 5.24 22.68
CA ALA A 92 -0.85 5.50 23.73
C ALA A 92 -0.15 5.84 25.06
N GLU A 93 -0.85 6.58 25.93
CA GLU A 93 -0.35 6.93 27.26
C GLU A 93 -0.08 5.68 28.11
N THR A 94 -0.88 4.63 27.92
CA THR A 94 -0.70 3.32 28.57
C THR A 94 -0.45 2.25 27.51
N PHE A 95 0.57 1.41 27.77
CA PHE A 95 0.92 0.31 26.88
C PHE A 95 0.03 -0.91 27.16
N ASP A 96 -0.83 -1.26 26.21
CA ASP A 96 -1.62 -2.50 26.25
C ASP A 96 -0.93 -3.58 25.40
N GLU A 97 -0.14 -4.42 26.06
CA GLU A 97 0.54 -5.54 25.42
C GLU A 97 -0.44 -6.52 24.76
N SER A 98 -1.62 -6.73 25.36
CA SER A 98 -2.62 -7.68 24.87
C SER A 98 -3.20 -7.22 23.54
N ALA A 99 -3.49 -5.91 23.40
CA ALA A 99 -3.94 -5.30 22.17
C ALA A 99 -2.87 -5.38 21.07
N VAL A 100 -1.61 -5.10 21.41
CA VAL A 100 -0.47 -5.21 20.47
C VAL A 100 -0.30 -6.65 19.96
N ARG A 101 -0.37 -7.64 20.85
CA ARG A 101 -0.30 -9.06 20.45
C ARG A 101 -1.45 -9.47 19.56
N ALA A 102 -2.67 -9.00 19.84
CA ALA A 102 -3.84 -9.27 18.99
C ALA A 102 -3.68 -8.67 17.59
N LEU A 103 -3.23 -7.42 17.49
CA LEU A 103 -2.95 -6.75 16.22
C LEU A 103 -1.81 -7.44 15.45
N ALA A 104 -0.77 -7.92 16.13
CA ALA A 104 0.31 -8.67 15.50
C ALA A 104 -0.19 -10.00 14.93
N ALA A 105 -1.03 -10.73 15.67
CA ALA A 105 -1.62 -11.99 15.22
C ALA A 105 -2.50 -11.79 13.97
N SER A 106 -3.34 -10.74 13.94
CA SER A 106 -4.15 -10.45 12.75
C SER A 106 -3.29 -10.09 11.54
N GLN A 107 -2.16 -9.41 11.75
CA GLN A 107 -1.24 -9.04 10.68
C GLN A 107 -0.56 -10.24 10.01
N VAL A 108 -0.30 -11.32 10.76
CA VAL A 108 0.34 -12.53 10.23
C VAL A 108 -0.56 -13.21 9.20
N ALA A 109 -1.86 -13.30 9.47
CA ALA A 109 -2.82 -13.90 8.55
C ALA A 109 -2.85 -13.15 7.20
N ASP A 110 -3.06 -11.83 7.23
CA ASP A 110 -3.12 -11.02 6.01
C ASP A 110 -1.78 -11.03 5.23
N ARG A 111 -0.63 -11.07 5.92
CA ARG A 111 0.68 -11.20 5.27
C ARG A 111 0.87 -12.56 4.61
N THR A 112 0.38 -13.62 5.23
CA THR A 112 0.46 -14.98 4.70
C THR A 112 -0.32 -15.07 3.38
N GLU A 113 -1.53 -14.51 3.36
CA GLU A 113 -2.35 -14.47 2.14
C GLU A 113 -1.67 -13.69 1.01
N LEU A 114 -1.07 -12.52 1.31
CA LEU A 114 -0.31 -11.78 0.31
C LEU A 114 0.91 -12.56 -0.20
N LEU A 115 1.62 -13.28 0.68
CA LEU A 115 2.77 -14.08 0.29
C LEU A 115 2.35 -15.22 -0.65
N VAL A 116 1.25 -15.91 -0.34
CA VAL A 116 0.70 -16.99 -1.19
C VAL A 116 0.23 -16.44 -2.54
N SER A 117 -0.46 -15.30 -2.54
CA SER A 117 -0.89 -14.60 -3.76
C SER A 117 0.31 -14.25 -4.64
N HIS A 118 1.35 -13.66 -4.03
CA HIS A 118 2.58 -13.29 -4.72
C HIS A 118 3.35 -14.49 -5.26
N ALA A 119 3.44 -15.57 -4.49
CA ALA A 119 4.09 -16.81 -4.93
C ALA A 119 3.35 -17.44 -6.12
N ARG A 120 2.02 -17.40 -6.11
CA ARG A 120 1.19 -17.86 -7.24
C ARG A 120 1.44 -17.01 -8.49
N ALA A 121 1.49 -15.69 -8.33
CA ALA A 121 1.78 -14.77 -9.44
C ALA A 121 3.18 -15.01 -10.02
N GLN A 122 4.19 -15.18 -9.17
CA GLN A 122 5.56 -15.50 -9.60
C GLN A 122 5.61 -16.83 -10.37
N HIS A 123 4.96 -17.86 -9.85
CA HIS A 123 4.88 -19.17 -10.51
C HIS A 123 4.28 -19.06 -11.92
N LEU A 124 3.22 -18.25 -12.08
CA LEU A 124 2.56 -18.06 -13.36
C LEU A 124 3.38 -17.20 -14.34
N SER A 125 4.18 -16.26 -13.83
CA SER A 125 5.04 -15.40 -14.65
C SER A 125 6.31 -16.09 -15.20
N GLY A 126 6.58 -17.33 -14.78
CA GLY A 126 7.73 -18.12 -15.23
C GLY A 126 9.05 -17.79 -14.49
N PRO A 127 10.10 -18.62 -14.69
CA PRO A 127 11.39 -18.43 -14.05
C PRO A 127 12.02 -17.12 -14.53
N ARG A 128 12.43 -16.26 -13.58
CA ARG A 128 13.27 -15.10 -13.90
C ARG A 128 14.53 -15.61 -14.60
N PRO A 129 14.94 -15.04 -15.75
CA PRO A 129 16.20 -15.42 -16.35
C PRO A 129 17.28 -15.24 -15.29
N SER A 130 18.00 -16.32 -15.00
CA SER A 130 19.14 -16.29 -14.10
C SER A 130 20.01 -15.11 -14.53
N ARG A 131 20.29 -14.16 -13.62
CA ARG A 131 21.23 -13.06 -13.89
C ARG A 131 22.44 -13.69 -14.54
N VAL A 132 22.63 -13.45 -15.84
CA VAL A 132 23.91 -13.68 -16.48
C VAL A 132 24.86 -12.83 -15.67
N LYS A 133 25.68 -13.48 -14.83
CA LYS A 133 26.79 -12.78 -14.22
C LYS A 133 27.57 -12.26 -15.40
N LYS A 134 27.65 -10.93 -15.51
CA LYS A 134 28.58 -10.25 -16.40
C LYS A 134 29.97 -10.56 -15.84
N SER A 135 30.44 -11.80 -16.01
CA SER A 135 31.86 -12.09 -15.94
C SER A 135 32.44 -11.55 -17.23
N ASP A 136 33.60 -10.92 -17.08
CA ASP A 136 34.57 -10.69 -18.15
C ASP A 136 34.23 -9.53 -19.09
N ASN A 137 34.59 -8.32 -18.67
CA ASN A 137 35.41 -7.48 -19.54
C ASN A 137 36.23 -6.43 -18.77
N GLU A 138 37.50 -6.77 -18.58
CA GLU A 138 38.68 -5.91 -18.61
C GLU A 138 38.47 -4.40 -18.38
N LYS A 139 38.71 -3.94 -17.15
CA LYS A 139 39.40 -2.66 -16.96
C LYS A 139 40.47 -2.86 -15.89
N GLY A 140 41.71 -2.90 -16.36
CA GLY A 140 42.90 -3.06 -15.54
C GLY A 140 42.90 -2.09 -14.36
N PHE A 141 43.00 -2.65 -13.16
CA PHE A 141 43.48 -1.91 -12.00
C PHE A 141 45.00 -1.83 -12.13
N PRO A 142 45.62 -0.65 -12.30
CA PRO A 142 47.06 -0.54 -12.17
C PRO A 142 47.41 -0.81 -10.71
N SER A 143 48.11 -1.91 -10.47
CA SER A 143 48.82 -2.17 -9.23
C SER A 143 49.80 -1.03 -8.98
N ARG A 144 49.44 -0.09 -8.09
CA ARG A 144 50.40 0.83 -7.48
C ARG A 144 51.39 -0.03 -6.67
N SER A 145 52.54 -0.30 -7.27
CA SER A 145 53.73 -0.71 -6.53
C SER A 145 54.07 0.41 -5.55
N LEU A 146 53.85 0.16 -4.26
CA LEU A 146 54.41 0.95 -3.17
C LEU A 146 55.93 0.74 -3.20
N THR A 147 56.67 1.69 -3.76
CA THR A 147 58.08 1.87 -3.44
C THR A 147 58.15 2.69 -2.16
N CYS A 148 58.62 2.08 -1.09
CA CYS A 148 59.08 2.78 0.10
C CYS A 148 60.53 3.19 -0.15
N ASP A 149 60.79 4.49 -0.17
CA ASP A 149 62.09 5.11 0.12
C ASP A 149 61.89 6.07 1.29
#